data_AF-A0A2G1Z8S8-F1
#
_entry.id   AF-A0A2G1Z8S8-F1
#
_cell.length_a   1.000
_cell.length_b   1.000
_cell.length_c   1.000
_cell.angle_alpha   90.00
_cell.angle_beta   90.00
_cell.angle_gamma   90.00
#
_symmetry.space_group_name_H-M   'P 1'
#
loop_
_entity.id
_entity.type
_entity.pdbx_description
1 polymer ?
#
loop_
_entity_poly.entity_id
_entity_poly.type
_entity_poly.pdbx_seq_one_letter_code
_entity_poly.pdbx_strand_id
1 'polypeptide(L)'
;MMTSQILKTSEHETLAALADVLIPSAESMPAFSELNLHQTHVDRVLLLRPELLADLRRALASSDASVPSDTLEKLNMEDPQAFSALGLVASSAYYLDASVRNLLGYPGQISRPASPEEEHDYLHDDLLQPVIARGSIYREAPD
;
A
#
# COMPACT_ATOMS: atom_id res chain seq x y z
N MET A 1 -25.82 2.56 2.82
CA MET A 1 -25.54 1.98 1.49
C MET A 1 -25.16 0.54 1.71
N MET A 2 -25.82 -0.42 1.05
CA MET A 2 -25.39 -1.82 1.08
C MET A 2 -24.12 -1.94 0.25
N THR A 3 -22.99 -2.17 0.91
CA THR A 3 -21.71 -2.51 0.27
C THR A 3 -21.93 -3.82 -0.49
N SER A 4 -21.88 -3.77 -1.82
CA SER A 4 -21.86 -4.97 -2.64
C SER A 4 -20.52 -5.64 -2.42
N GLN A 5 -20.52 -6.78 -1.74
CA GLN A 5 -19.30 -7.56 -1.43
C GLN A 5 -18.70 -8.08 -2.74
N ILE A 6 -17.44 -7.77 -3.02
CA ILE A 6 -16.77 -8.19 -4.28
C ILE A 6 -16.23 -9.61 -4.14
N LEU A 7 -15.61 -9.90 -3.00
CA LEU A 7 -15.19 -11.24 -2.63
C LEU A 7 -16.24 -11.92 -1.75
N LYS A 8 -16.26 -13.25 -1.78
CA LYS A 8 -17.05 -14.05 -0.84
C LYS A 8 -16.40 -14.02 0.55
N THR A 9 -17.18 -14.30 1.59
CA THR A 9 -16.65 -14.42 2.97
C THR A 9 -15.49 -15.41 3.07
N SER A 10 -15.60 -16.59 2.45
CA SER A 10 -14.52 -17.58 2.45
C SER A 10 -13.25 -17.09 1.73
N GLU A 11 -13.40 -16.30 0.66
CA GLU A 11 -12.27 -15.70 -0.05
C GLU A 11 -11.57 -14.65 0.83
N HIS A 12 -12.33 -13.87 1.61
CA HIS A 12 -11.76 -12.95 2.60
C HIS A 12 -11.02 -13.68 3.73
N GLU A 13 -11.57 -14.80 4.23
CA GLU A 13 -10.92 -15.60 5.27
C GLU A 13 -9.60 -16.20 4.77
N THR A 14 -9.58 -16.77 3.56
CA THR A 14 -8.35 -17.26 2.93
C THR A 14 -7.34 -16.14 2.72
N LEU A 15 -7.79 -14.98 2.22
CA LEU A 15 -6.91 -13.82 2.04
C LEU A 15 -6.30 -13.38 3.37
N ALA A 16 -7.09 -13.31 4.45
CA ALA A 16 -6.62 -12.90 5.76
C ALA A 16 -5.53 -13.84 6.30
N ALA A 17 -5.73 -15.16 6.20
CA ALA A 17 -4.76 -16.16 6.65
C ALA A 17 -3.42 -16.06 5.89
N LEU A 18 -3.47 -15.83 4.58
CA LEU A 18 -2.26 -15.64 3.77
C LEU A 18 -1.60 -14.29 4.04
N ALA A 19 -2.40 -13.22 4.15
CA ALA A 19 -1.91 -11.88 4.38
C ALA A 19 -1.24 -11.73 5.77
N ASP A 20 -1.66 -12.48 6.78
CA ASP A 20 -0.99 -12.49 8.10
C ASP A 20 0.45 -13.03 8.03
N VAL A 21 0.78 -13.87 7.05
CA VAL A 21 2.18 -14.29 6.82
C VAL A 21 2.99 -13.15 6.20
N LEU A 22 2.40 -12.38 5.28
CA LEU A 22 3.06 -11.27 4.60
C LEU A 22 3.17 -10.02 5.48
N ILE A 23 2.16 -9.79 6.32
CA ILE A 23 2.00 -8.63 7.20
C ILE A 23 1.64 -9.16 8.60
N PRO A 24 2.61 -9.78 9.30
CA PRO A 24 2.39 -10.28 10.64
C PRO A 24 2.29 -9.13 11.66
N SER A 25 1.74 -9.43 12.83
CA SER A 25 1.83 -8.52 13.97
C SER A 25 3.30 -8.33 14.35
N ALA A 26 3.74 -7.08 14.48
CA ALA A 26 5.10 -6.75 14.88
C ALA A 26 5.13 -5.47 15.71
N GLU A 27 5.76 -5.54 16.89
CA GLU A 27 5.81 -4.43 17.84
C GLU A 27 4.41 -3.89 18.20
N SER A 28 4.07 -2.69 17.72
CA SER A 28 2.77 -2.04 17.92
C SER A 28 1.84 -2.14 16.70
N MET A 29 2.33 -2.74 15.61
CA MET A 29 1.59 -2.91 14.36
C MET A 29 0.76 -4.20 14.41
N PRO A 30 -0.55 -4.14 14.14
CA PRO A 30 -1.40 -5.33 14.11
C PRO A 30 -1.08 -6.20 12.89
N ALA A 31 -1.40 -7.49 12.95
CA ALA A 31 -1.46 -8.34 11.76
C ALA A 31 -2.57 -7.88 10.82
N PHE A 32 -2.57 -8.37 9.58
CA PHE A 32 -3.59 -8.01 8.58
C PHE A 32 -5.01 -8.35 9.04
N SER A 33 -5.22 -9.55 9.58
CA SER A 33 -6.54 -10.05 10.01
C SER A 33 -7.06 -9.36 11.27
N GLU A 34 -6.18 -8.79 12.09
CA GLU A 34 -6.52 -8.06 13.31
C GLU A 34 -7.16 -6.69 13.04
N LEU A 35 -7.13 -6.22 11.78
CA LEU A 35 -7.80 -4.99 11.38
C LEU A 35 -9.32 -5.17 11.28
N ASN A 36 -10.06 -4.35 12.01
CA ASN A 36 -11.54 -4.39 12.06
C ASN A 36 -12.21 -4.22 10.69
N LEU A 37 -11.56 -3.57 9.72
CA LEU A 37 -12.14 -3.19 8.43
C LEU A 37 -11.40 -3.78 7.22
N HIS A 38 -10.57 -4.81 7.41
CA HIS A 38 -9.78 -5.39 6.31
C HIS A 38 -10.66 -5.77 5.11
N GLN A 39 -11.83 -6.37 5.31
CA GLN A 39 -12.75 -6.75 4.23
C GLN A 39 -13.25 -5.53 3.44
N THR A 40 -13.63 -4.47 4.14
CA THR A 40 -14.10 -3.22 3.52
C THR A 40 -12.98 -2.53 2.73
N HIS A 41 -11.75 -2.54 3.25
CA HIS A 41 -10.61 -1.96 2.54
C HIS A 41 -10.17 -2.80 1.34
N VAL A 42 -10.22 -4.14 1.43
CA VAL A 42 -9.98 -5.03 0.28
C VAL A 42 -10.99 -4.76 -0.84
N ASP A 43 -12.28 -4.70 -0.54
CA ASP A 43 -13.30 -4.38 -1.53
C ASP A 43 -13.08 -2.98 -2.14
N ARG A 44 -12.67 -2.00 -1.31
CA ARG A 44 -12.33 -0.65 -1.79
C ARG A 44 -11.14 -0.66 -2.76
N VAL A 45 -10.09 -1.43 -2.47
CA VAL A 45 -8.94 -1.59 -3.38
C VAL A 45 -9.40 -2.20 -4.70
N LEU A 46 -10.24 -3.24 -4.66
CA LEU A 46 -10.74 -3.91 -5.86
C LEU A 46 -11.71 -3.05 -6.68
N LEU A 47 -12.44 -2.13 -6.05
CA LEU A 47 -13.23 -1.12 -6.76
C LEU A 47 -12.35 -0.12 -7.52
N LEU A 48 -11.21 0.28 -6.91
CA LEU A 48 -10.28 1.23 -7.51
C LEU A 48 -9.38 0.58 -8.57
N ARG A 49 -9.09 -0.71 -8.43
CA ARG A 49 -8.18 -1.51 -9.27
C ARG A 49 -8.82 -2.84 -9.66
N PRO A 50 -9.92 -2.82 -10.46
CA PRO A 50 -10.70 -4.01 -10.78
C PRO A 50 -9.93 -5.08 -11.56
N GLU A 51 -8.85 -4.69 -12.26
CA GLU A 51 -8.00 -5.62 -13.00
C GLU A 51 -7.26 -6.61 -12.09
N LEU A 52 -7.05 -6.29 -10.81
CA LEU A 52 -6.39 -7.18 -9.85
C LEU A 52 -7.27 -8.37 -9.44
N LEU A 53 -8.59 -8.29 -9.66
CA LEU A 53 -9.55 -9.28 -9.17
C LEU A 53 -9.33 -10.67 -9.78
N ALA A 54 -8.98 -10.75 -11.06
CA ALA A 54 -8.79 -12.01 -11.75
C ALA A 54 -7.57 -12.78 -11.19
N ASP A 55 -6.44 -12.09 -11.04
CA ASP A 55 -5.21 -12.67 -10.50
C ASP A 55 -5.35 -12.99 -9.01
N LEU A 56 -6.03 -12.12 -8.23
CA LEU A 56 -6.32 -12.39 -6.82
C LEU A 56 -7.17 -13.64 -6.63
N ARG A 57 -8.28 -13.78 -7.38
CA ARG A 57 -9.12 -14.98 -7.29
C ARG A 57 -8.37 -16.24 -7.69
N ARG A 58 -7.44 -16.15 -8.65
CA ARG A 58 -6.58 -17.27 -9.03
C ARG A 58 -5.66 -17.67 -7.87
N ALA A 59 -5.03 -16.70 -7.19
CA ALA A 59 -4.27 -16.95 -5.97
C ALA A 59 -5.12 -17.68 -4.93
N LEU A 60 -6.28 -17.11 -4.56
CA LEU A 60 -7.16 -17.63 -3.52
C LEU A 60 -7.71 -19.03 -3.85
N ALA A 61 -8.07 -19.29 -5.10
CA ALA A 61 -8.59 -20.60 -5.52
C ALA A 61 -7.54 -21.72 -5.50
N SER A 62 -6.25 -21.37 -5.62
CA SER A 62 -5.13 -22.32 -5.57
C SER A 62 -4.52 -22.50 -4.18
N SER A 63 -5.02 -21.75 -3.19
CA SER A 63 -4.42 -21.63 -1.88
C SER A 63 -5.03 -22.57 -0.85
N ASP A 64 -4.18 -23.08 0.05
CA ASP A 64 -4.61 -23.79 1.26
C ASP A 64 -4.32 -22.92 2.48
N ALA A 65 -5.37 -22.37 3.07
CA ALA A 65 -5.28 -21.49 4.24
C ALA A 65 -4.77 -22.21 5.50
N SER A 66 -4.73 -23.55 5.53
CA SER A 66 -4.20 -24.32 6.67
C SER A 66 -2.67 -24.34 6.72
N VAL A 67 -2.01 -24.09 5.58
CA VAL A 67 -0.54 -24.03 5.44
C VAL A 67 -0.14 -22.76 4.67
N PRO A 68 -0.38 -21.57 5.23
CA PRO A 68 -0.31 -20.32 4.48
C PRO A 68 1.11 -19.98 4.00
N SER A 69 2.15 -20.27 4.79
CA SER A 69 3.55 -20.00 4.40
C SER A 69 3.97 -20.84 3.18
N ASP A 70 3.76 -22.16 3.23
CA ASP A 70 4.10 -23.08 2.12
C ASP A 70 3.27 -22.75 0.87
N THR A 71 2.01 -22.36 1.07
CA THR A 71 1.12 -21.92 0.00
C THR A 71 1.67 -20.67 -0.71
N LEU A 72 2.13 -19.67 0.04
CA LEU A 72 2.69 -18.44 -0.53
C LEU A 72 4.01 -18.70 -1.25
N GLU A 73 4.87 -19.55 -0.72
CA GLU A 73 6.13 -19.92 -1.37
C GLU A 73 5.85 -20.62 -2.71
N LYS A 74 4.94 -21.59 -2.71
CA LYS A 74 4.50 -22.27 -3.93
C LYS A 74 3.88 -21.29 -4.93
N LEU A 75 2.98 -20.43 -4.48
CA LEU A 75 2.32 -19.43 -5.33
C LEU A 75 3.35 -18.48 -5.97
N ASN A 76 4.36 -18.04 -5.21
CA ASN A 76 5.42 -17.18 -5.73
C ASN A 76 6.29 -17.89 -6.79
N MET A 77 6.47 -19.21 -6.71
CA MET A 77 7.21 -19.98 -7.72
C MET A 77 6.38 -20.31 -8.96
N GLU A 78 5.12 -20.71 -8.79
CA GLU A 78 4.29 -21.24 -9.88
C GLU A 78 3.45 -20.16 -10.58
N ASP A 79 3.04 -19.12 -9.86
CA ASP A 79 2.24 -18.00 -10.39
C ASP A 79 2.62 -16.66 -9.72
N PRO A 80 3.78 -16.09 -10.09
CA PRO A 80 4.26 -14.83 -9.51
C PRO A 80 3.31 -13.66 -9.69
N GLN A 81 2.47 -13.69 -10.74
CA GLN A 81 1.49 -12.64 -11.02
C GLN A 81 0.33 -12.68 -10.01
N ALA A 82 -0.20 -13.87 -9.74
CA ALA A 82 -1.22 -14.06 -8.71
C ALA A 82 -0.67 -13.74 -7.30
N PHE A 83 0.56 -14.16 -7.00
CA PHE A 83 1.25 -13.76 -5.76
C PHE A 83 1.39 -12.24 -5.63
N SER A 84 1.83 -11.56 -6.69
CA SER A 84 1.97 -10.09 -6.71
C SER A 84 0.63 -9.38 -6.50
N ALA A 85 -0.45 -9.87 -7.11
CA ALA A 85 -1.78 -9.32 -6.92
C ALA A 85 -2.26 -9.47 -5.46
N LEU A 86 -2.03 -10.64 -4.85
CA LEU A 86 -2.35 -10.88 -3.44
C LEU A 86 -1.58 -9.92 -2.52
N GLY A 87 -0.26 -9.83 -2.68
CA GLY A 87 0.58 -8.95 -1.86
C GLY A 87 0.22 -7.47 -2.03
N LEU A 88 -0.07 -7.04 -3.26
CA LEU A 88 -0.48 -5.66 -3.54
C LEU A 88 -1.83 -5.34 -2.90
N VAL A 89 -2.82 -6.22 -3.03
CA VAL A 89 -4.15 -6.00 -2.44
C VAL A 89 -4.07 -5.98 -0.91
N ALA A 90 -3.35 -6.94 -0.31
CA ALA A 90 -3.17 -7.01 1.14
C ALA A 90 -2.48 -5.75 1.69
N SER A 91 -1.32 -5.37 1.14
CA SER A 91 -0.59 -4.18 1.60
C SER A 91 -1.38 -2.89 1.37
N SER A 92 -2.07 -2.76 0.23
CA SER A 92 -2.90 -1.58 -0.07
C SER A 92 -4.07 -1.46 0.92
N ALA A 93 -4.76 -2.57 1.21
CA ALA A 93 -5.87 -2.56 2.16
C ALA A 93 -5.39 -2.28 3.59
N TYR A 94 -4.24 -2.82 3.98
CA TYR A 94 -3.62 -2.59 5.29
C TYR A 94 -3.29 -1.10 5.52
N TYR A 95 -2.58 -0.47 4.58
CA TYR A 95 -2.19 0.93 4.70
C TYR A 95 -3.30 1.94 4.38
N LEU A 96 -4.46 1.50 3.88
CA LEU A 96 -5.65 2.35 3.81
C LEU A 96 -6.29 2.56 5.18
N ASP A 97 -6.10 1.64 6.13
CA ASP A 97 -6.69 1.74 7.46
C ASP A 97 -6.13 2.95 8.22
N ALA A 98 -7.03 3.75 8.80
CA ALA A 98 -6.65 4.96 9.52
C ALA A 98 -5.84 4.64 10.80
N SER A 99 -6.13 3.52 11.48
CA SER A 99 -5.40 3.12 12.68
C SER A 99 -3.95 2.78 12.35
N VAL A 100 -3.71 2.05 11.26
CA VAL A 100 -2.37 1.74 10.75
C VAL A 100 -1.62 3.02 10.36
N ARG A 101 -2.25 3.93 9.61
CA ARG A 101 -1.61 5.21 9.23
C ARG A 101 -1.25 6.06 10.45
N ASN A 102 -2.09 6.05 11.48
CA ASN A 102 -1.81 6.75 12.74
C ASN A 102 -0.62 6.14 13.49
N LEU A 103 -0.51 4.80 13.53
CA LEU A 103 0.64 4.11 14.13
C LEU A 103 1.95 4.45 13.41
N LEU A 104 1.90 4.59 12.08
CA LEU A 104 3.06 5.02 11.28
C LEU A 104 3.41 6.51 11.44
N GLY A 105 2.56 7.30 12.12
CA GLY A 105 2.71 8.75 12.15
C GLY A 105 2.53 9.40 10.78
N TYR A 106 1.79 8.75 9.86
CA TYR A 106 1.55 9.25 8.51
C TYR A 106 0.18 9.96 8.44
N PRO A 107 0.13 11.31 8.50
CA PRO A 107 -1.14 12.05 8.47
C PRO A 107 -1.81 12.05 7.09
N GLY A 108 -1.20 11.39 6.09
CA GLY A 108 -1.60 11.51 4.70
C GLY A 108 -1.01 12.75 4.03
N GLN A 109 -1.56 13.11 2.87
CA GLN A 109 -1.21 14.33 2.18
C GLN A 109 -1.91 15.51 2.86
N ILE A 110 -1.17 16.22 3.71
CA ILE A 110 -1.63 17.45 4.35
C ILE A 110 -0.81 18.64 3.83
N SER A 111 -1.45 19.81 3.76
CA SER A 111 -0.71 21.05 3.52
C SER A 111 0.16 21.33 4.74
N ARG A 112 1.49 21.32 4.55
CA ARG A 112 2.46 21.72 5.58
C ARG A 112 3.13 23.02 5.15
N PRO A 113 2.66 24.19 5.60
CA PRO A 113 3.36 25.44 5.31
C PRO A 113 4.78 25.36 5.90
N ALA A 114 5.75 25.95 5.20
CA ALA A 114 7.11 26.06 5.71
C ALA A 114 7.12 26.89 7.01
N SER A 115 7.91 26.49 7.99
CA SER A 115 8.20 27.36 9.13
C SER A 115 9.05 28.57 8.66
N PRO A 116 9.11 29.67 9.42
CA PRO A 116 10.00 30.80 9.09
C PRO A 116 11.49 30.41 8.97
N GLU A 117 11.89 29.36 9.68
CA GLU A 117 13.25 28.80 9.65
C GLU A 117 13.48 27.97 8.38
N GLU A 118 12.47 27.22 7.95
CA GLU A 118 12.48 26.43 6.71
C GLU A 118 12.33 27.30 5.45
N GLU A 119 11.63 28.44 5.53
CA GLU A 119 11.32 29.32 4.39
C GLU A 119 12.56 29.86 3.66
N HIS A 120 13.72 29.85 4.31
CA HIS A 120 14.99 30.32 3.78
C HIS A 120 16.13 29.31 3.97
N ASP A 121 15.83 28.04 4.26
CA ASP A 121 16.86 27.02 4.50
C ASP A 121 17.84 26.91 3.33
N TYR A 122 17.35 27.03 2.10
CA TYR A 122 18.11 27.01 0.86
C TYR A 122 19.09 28.19 0.71
N LEU A 123 18.92 29.28 1.47
CA LEU A 123 19.89 30.38 1.51
C LEU A 123 21.07 30.08 2.44
N HIS A 124 20.98 29.04 3.27
CA HIS A 124 22.04 28.61 4.17
C HIS A 124 22.91 27.54 3.51
N ASP A 125 24.13 27.38 4.04
CA ASP A 125 25.08 26.32 3.66
C ASP A 125 25.40 26.21 2.16
N ASP A 126 25.32 27.34 1.45
CA ASP A 126 25.59 27.41 0.00
C ASP A 126 24.77 26.39 -0.82
N LEU A 127 23.59 25.97 -0.34
CA LEU A 127 22.74 24.97 -0.99
C LEU A 127 22.37 25.35 -2.43
N LEU A 128 22.18 26.65 -2.69
CA LEU A 128 21.92 27.18 -4.04
C LEU A 128 23.18 27.43 -4.86
N GLN A 129 24.37 27.42 -4.26
CA GLN A 129 25.60 27.82 -4.94
C GLN A 129 25.94 26.96 -6.17
N PRO A 130 25.70 25.62 -6.19
CA PRO A 130 25.84 24.83 -7.41
C PRO A 130 24.88 25.27 -8.53
N VAL A 131 23.65 25.66 -8.19
CA VAL A 131 22.65 26.13 -9.17
C VAL A 131 23.02 27.50 -9.71
N ILE A 132 23.46 28.41 -8.82
CA ILE A 132 23.92 29.75 -9.16
C ILE A 132 25.16 29.66 -10.07
N ALA A 133 26.16 28.85 -9.70
CA ALA A 133 27.40 28.67 -10.46
C ALA A 133 27.16 28.03 -11.84
N ARG A 134 26.14 27.17 -11.96
CA ARG A 134 25.73 26.58 -13.24
C ARG A 134 25.16 27.63 -14.21
N GLY A 135 24.56 28.70 -13.68
CA GLY A 135 23.92 29.75 -14.47
C GLY A 135 22.55 29.36 -15.04
N SER A 136 21.99 30.27 -15.83
CA SER A 136 20.65 30.12 -16.42
C SER A 136 20.62 28.99 -17.44
N ILE A 137 19.77 27.98 -17.19
CA ILE A 137 19.42 26.93 -18.15
C ILE A 137 17.90 26.95 -18.32
N TYR A 138 17.43 27.77 -19.26
CA TYR A 138 16.04 27.79 -19.68
C TYR A 138 15.96 28.12 -21.18
N ARG A 139 14.82 27.80 -21.79
CA ARG A 139 14.44 28.32 -23.11
C ARG A 139 13.58 29.55 -22.89
N GLU A 140 13.86 30.62 -23.62
CA GLU A 140 13.00 31.80 -23.61
C GLU A 140 11.58 31.41 -24.03
N ALA A 141 10.59 31.97 -23.33
CA ALA A 141 9.21 31.84 -23.75
C ALA A 141 9.05 32.55 -25.11
N PRO A 142 8.33 31.97 -26.08
CA PRO A 142 8.08 32.62 -27.35
C PRO A 142 7.27 33.91 -27.15
N ASP A 143 7.48 34.87 -28.06
CA ASP A 143 6.73 36.14 -28.14
C ASP A 143 5.22 35.93 -28.34
#